data_AF-A0A1L0C271-F1
#
_entry.id   AF-A0A1L0C271-F1
#
_cell.length_a   1.000
_cell.length_b   1.000
_cell.length_c   1.000
_cell.angle_alpha   90.00
_cell.angle_beta   90.00
_cell.angle_gamma   90.00
#
_symmetry.space_group_name_H-M   'P 1'
#
loop_
_entity.id
_entity.type
_entity.pdbx_description
1 polymer ?
#
loop_
_entity_poly.entity_id
_entity_poly.type
_entity_poly.pdbx_seq_one_letter_code
_entity_poly.pdbx_strand_id
1 'polypeptide(L)'
;MSSPGFPLEHSRDLADRHATEIAISESYLASYHPAKTGWFSSAKRSISLWFEDILDVIITHKKISLALVTIFILLFFTSIPLVPHLMKSGDPKVVIILAANEGGGVFKWKGPQDWSVERSSITNKKNYAKRHGYGLTIKDMTTKKRYSHEWRESWEKVDILKQAMRQFPQTEWFWWLDLHTYIMEPHLLLEEHFLDHLDNATYRTLEEFNPLNIPTELPYLEYDSPIDMIITQDCGGFNLGSF
;
A
#
# COMPACT_ATOMS: atom_id res chain seq x y z
N MET A 1 -75.42 3.22 -52.93
CA MET A 1 -75.81 2.43 -54.12
C MET A 1 -75.73 3.39 -55.30
N SER A 2 -75.05 3.16 -56.41
CA SER A 2 -74.17 2.13 -56.94
C SER A 2 -73.74 2.66 -58.32
N SER A 3 -72.48 2.38 -58.70
CA SER A 3 -71.87 2.56 -60.04
C SER A 3 -72.79 2.17 -61.22
N PRO A 4 -72.53 2.54 -62.50
CA PRO A 4 -71.32 2.12 -63.26
C PRO A 4 -70.85 3.18 -64.28
N GLY A 5 -69.81 3.04 -65.11
CA GLY A 5 -68.93 1.95 -65.49
C GLY A 5 -68.13 2.39 -66.73
N PHE A 6 -66.97 1.76 -66.92
CA PHE A 6 -65.97 1.94 -67.98
C PHE A 6 -66.49 1.81 -69.43
N PRO A 7 -65.66 2.20 -70.41
CA PRO A 7 -65.09 1.12 -71.24
C PRO A 7 -63.55 1.21 -71.38
N LEU A 8 -62.96 0.02 -71.43
CA LEU A 8 -61.58 -0.26 -71.87
C LEU A 8 -61.63 -0.70 -73.34
N GLU A 9 -60.63 -0.31 -74.12
CA GLU A 9 -60.25 -1.04 -75.34
C GLU A 9 -58.71 -1.08 -75.44
N HIS A 10 -58.22 -2.01 -76.24
CA HIS A 10 -57.20 -2.99 -75.88
C HIS A 10 -55.97 -2.92 -76.81
N SER A 11 -54.82 -3.36 -76.26
CA SER A 11 -53.68 -4.01 -76.97
C SER A 11 -52.64 -3.08 -77.60
N ARG A 12 -51.35 -3.41 -77.74
CA ARG A 12 -50.37 -4.36 -77.16
C ARG A 12 -49.02 -3.98 -77.81
N ASP A 13 -47.92 -4.37 -77.16
CA ASP A 13 -46.55 -4.53 -77.71
C ASP A 13 -45.76 -3.25 -78.08
N LEU A 14 -44.43 -3.18 -77.99
CA LEU A 14 -43.36 -3.75 -77.18
C LEU A 14 -42.11 -3.05 -77.74
N ALA A 15 -41.21 -2.59 -76.86
CA ALA A 15 -39.79 -2.33 -77.10
C ALA A 15 -39.36 -1.40 -78.27
N ASP A 16 -38.77 -0.24 -77.94
CA ASP A 16 -37.37 -0.04 -78.35
C ASP A 16 -36.61 1.00 -77.50
N ARG A 17 -35.32 0.73 -77.31
CA ARG A 17 -34.40 1.44 -76.42
C ARG A 17 -33.73 2.61 -77.16
N HIS A 18 -33.65 3.77 -76.54
CA HIS A 18 -32.54 4.71 -76.77
C HIS A 18 -31.93 5.09 -75.42
N ALA A 19 -30.70 4.64 -75.21
CA ALA A 19 -29.87 4.95 -74.05
C ALA A 19 -29.39 6.40 -74.14
N THR A 20 -29.79 7.23 -73.19
CA THR A 20 -29.17 8.53 -72.92
C THR A 20 -28.01 8.30 -71.96
N GLU A 21 -26.81 8.20 -72.50
CA GLU A 21 -25.57 8.13 -71.71
C GLU A 21 -25.26 9.54 -71.19
N ILE A 22 -25.50 9.77 -69.89
CA ILE A 22 -25.16 11.03 -69.22
C ILE A 22 -23.64 11.00 -68.97
N ALA A 23 -22.87 11.62 -69.85
CA ALA A 23 -21.44 11.81 -69.66
C ALA A 23 -21.20 12.77 -68.47
N ILE A 24 -20.74 12.21 -67.35
CA ILE A 24 -20.26 12.98 -66.20
C ILE A 24 -18.95 13.65 -66.60
N SER A 25 -18.91 14.99 -66.58
CA SER A 25 -17.70 15.77 -66.93
C SER A 25 -16.51 15.37 -66.05
N GLU A 26 -15.35 15.08 -66.66
CA GLU A 26 -14.07 14.80 -65.98
C GLU A 26 -13.69 15.87 -64.94
N SER A 27 -14.16 17.11 -65.12
CA SER A 27 -13.95 18.21 -64.18
C SER A 27 -14.57 17.96 -62.80
N TYR A 28 -15.67 17.20 -62.72
CA TYR A 28 -16.34 16.86 -61.46
C TYR A 28 -15.65 15.71 -60.72
N LEU A 29 -14.98 14.81 -61.42
CA LEU A 29 -14.21 13.73 -60.81
C LEU A 29 -12.87 14.22 -60.25
N ALA A 30 -12.27 15.24 -60.87
CA ALA A 30 -11.00 15.82 -60.44
C ALA A 30 -11.10 16.61 -59.12
N SER A 31 -12.28 17.14 -58.75
CA SER A 31 -12.46 17.94 -57.53
C SER A 31 -12.94 17.13 -56.32
N TYR A 32 -13.21 15.84 -56.46
CA TYR A 32 -13.66 14.99 -55.36
C TYR A 32 -12.49 14.23 -54.75
N HIS A 33 -11.88 14.81 -53.71
CA HIS A 33 -10.97 14.07 -52.85
C HIS A 33 -11.78 13.50 -51.68
N PRO A 34 -12.06 12.18 -51.64
CA PRO A 34 -12.70 11.58 -50.49
C PRO A 34 -11.78 11.78 -49.27
N ALA A 35 -12.34 12.34 -48.19
CA ALA A 35 -11.63 12.45 -46.93
C ALA A 35 -11.10 11.06 -46.54
N LYS A 36 -9.78 10.94 -46.33
CA LYS A 36 -9.18 9.69 -45.85
C LYS A 36 -9.80 9.34 -44.51
N THR A 37 -10.81 8.48 -44.50
CA THR A 37 -11.41 7.89 -43.31
C THR A 37 -10.36 6.98 -42.70
N GLY A 38 -9.50 7.56 -41.86
CA GLY A 38 -8.48 6.82 -41.14
C GLY A 38 -9.16 5.76 -40.27
N TRP A 39 -8.59 4.57 -40.21
CA TRP A 39 -9.01 3.44 -39.36
C TRP A 39 -9.43 3.85 -37.92
N PHE A 40 -8.85 4.93 -37.40
CA PHE A 40 -9.20 5.56 -36.13
C PHE A 40 -10.61 6.17 -36.04
N SER A 41 -11.28 6.56 -37.14
CA SER A 41 -12.64 7.14 -37.09
C SER A 41 -13.72 6.10 -36.81
N SER A 42 -13.55 4.88 -37.35
CA SER A 42 -14.44 3.76 -37.03
C SER A 42 -14.24 3.29 -35.58
N ALA A 43 -12.99 3.21 -35.12
CA ALA A 43 -12.70 2.90 -33.71
C ALA A 43 -13.28 3.95 -32.76
N LYS A 44 -13.12 5.25 -33.07
CA LYS A 44 -13.73 6.34 -32.28
C LYS A 44 -15.26 6.26 -32.23
N ARG A 45 -15.90 5.91 -33.33
CA ARG A 45 -17.36 5.77 -33.41
C ARG A 45 -17.88 4.54 -32.66
N SER A 46 -17.16 3.42 -32.71
CA SER A 46 -17.49 2.23 -31.92
C SER A 46 -17.30 2.48 -30.42
N ILE A 47 -16.23 3.20 -30.04
CA ILE A 47 -15.98 3.58 -28.65
C ILE A 47 -17.05 4.55 -28.15
N SER A 48 -17.46 5.54 -28.96
CA SER A 48 -18.49 6.50 -28.55
C SER A 48 -19.85 5.82 -28.35
N LEU A 49 -20.23 4.88 -29.21
CA LEU A 49 -21.48 4.13 -29.06
C LEU A 49 -21.49 3.27 -27.79
N TRP A 50 -20.38 2.55 -27.52
CA TRP A 50 -20.21 1.81 -26.27
C TRP A 50 -20.25 2.72 -25.03
N PHE A 51 -19.73 3.94 -25.14
CA PHE A 51 -19.72 4.90 -24.03
C PHE A 51 -21.13 5.38 -23.68
N GLU A 52 -21.94 5.72 -24.68
CA GLU A 52 -23.32 6.15 -24.47
C GLU A 52 -24.17 5.01 -23.88
N ASP A 53 -24.01 3.78 -24.37
CA ASP A 53 -24.73 2.61 -23.83
C ASP A 53 -24.37 2.34 -22.35
N ILE A 54 -23.09 2.52 -21.98
CA ILE A 54 -22.64 2.40 -20.59
C ILE A 54 -23.21 3.53 -19.72
N LEU A 55 -23.23 4.76 -20.22
CA LEU A 55 -23.79 5.91 -19.50
C LEU A 55 -25.28 5.74 -19.26
N ASP A 56 -26.04 5.26 -20.24
CA ASP A 56 -27.47 4.99 -20.09
C ASP A 56 -27.75 3.89 -19.06
N VAL A 57 -26.94 2.82 -19.03
CA VAL A 57 -27.03 1.78 -18.00
C VAL A 57 -26.71 2.33 -16.60
N ILE A 58 -25.68 3.17 -16.48
CA ILE A 58 -25.30 3.83 -15.22
C ILE A 58 -26.42 4.73 -14.71
N ILE A 59 -27.04 5.52 -15.60
CA ILE A 59 -28.12 6.46 -15.24
C ILE A 59 -29.39 5.69 -14.86
N THR A 60 -29.74 4.65 -15.62
CA THR A 60 -30.92 3.81 -15.37
C THR A 60 -30.84 3.10 -14.02
N HIS A 61 -29.64 2.64 -13.64
CA HIS A 61 -29.37 1.95 -12.39
C HIS A 61 -28.54 2.77 -11.40
N LYS A 62 -28.77 4.09 -11.32
CA LYS A 62 -27.98 5.03 -10.51
C LYS A 62 -27.70 4.59 -9.07
N LYS A 63 -28.65 3.93 -8.41
CA LYS A 63 -28.49 3.43 -7.02
C LYS A 63 -27.53 2.23 -6.95
N ILE A 64 -27.61 1.32 -7.92
CA ILE A 64 -26.74 0.13 -8.01
C ILE A 64 -25.34 0.56 -8.42
N SER A 65 -25.22 1.47 -9.40
CA SER A 65 -23.93 2.03 -9.79
C SER A 65 -23.26 2.75 -8.62
N LEU A 66 -24.01 3.55 -7.84
CA LEU A 66 -23.49 4.18 -6.64
C LEU A 66 -22.99 3.13 -5.63
N ALA A 67 -23.80 2.09 -5.37
CA ALA A 67 -23.41 1.00 -4.47
C ALA A 67 -22.14 0.29 -4.93
N LEU A 68 -22.03 -0.06 -6.22
CA LEU A 68 -20.84 -0.72 -6.79
C LEU A 68 -19.60 0.17 -6.73
N VAL A 69 -19.72 1.46 -7.04
CA VAL A 69 -18.61 2.42 -6.91
C VAL A 69 -18.19 2.56 -5.46
N THR A 70 -19.14 2.66 -4.52
CA THR A 70 -18.81 2.69 -3.09
C THR A 70 -18.13 1.40 -2.64
N ILE A 71 -18.61 0.23 -3.08
CA ILE A 71 -17.99 -1.07 -2.79
C ILE A 71 -16.58 -1.14 -3.38
N PHE A 72 -16.38 -0.67 -4.62
CA PHE A 72 -15.08 -0.61 -5.26
C PHE A 72 -14.11 0.28 -4.48
N ILE A 73 -14.55 1.47 -4.06
CA ILE A 73 -13.75 2.37 -3.23
C ILE A 73 -13.42 1.73 -1.88
N LEU A 74 -14.37 1.04 -1.25
CA LEU A 74 -14.16 0.34 0.03
C LEU A 74 -13.24 -0.88 -0.13
N LEU A 75 -13.26 -1.58 -1.26
CA LEU A 75 -12.40 -2.74 -1.52
C LEU A 75 -10.93 -2.33 -1.77
N PHE A 76 -10.69 -1.18 -2.40
CA PHE A 76 -9.36 -0.75 -2.83
C PHE A 76 -8.70 0.32 -1.95
N PHE A 77 -9.47 1.23 -1.35
CA PHE A 77 -8.91 2.47 -0.78
C PHE A 77 -9.14 2.65 0.73
N THR A 78 -9.90 1.77 1.39
CA THR A 78 -10.13 1.87 2.85
C THR A 78 -9.53 0.68 3.59
N SER A 79 -9.34 0.83 4.90
CA SER A 79 -8.85 -0.21 5.80
C SER A 79 -9.93 -0.56 6.83
N ILE A 80 -11.07 -1.04 6.35
CA ILE A 80 -12.23 -1.38 7.19
C ILE A 80 -12.16 -2.88 7.53
N PRO A 81 -12.25 -3.27 8.82
CA PRO A 81 -11.94 -4.63 9.27
C PRO A 81 -12.85 -5.76 8.73
N LEU A 82 -13.93 -5.44 8.00
CA LEU A 82 -14.96 -6.39 7.56
C LEU A 82 -15.09 -6.52 6.03
N VAL A 83 -14.24 -5.85 5.26
CA VAL A 83 -14.24 -5.91 3.79
C VAL A 83 -12.96 -6.61 3.33
N PRO A 84 -13.02 -7.67 2.51
CA PRO A 84 -11.83 -8.31 1.95
C PRO A 84 -11.16 -7.35 0.97
N HIS A 85 -10.09 -6.68 1.40
CA HIS A 85 -9.33 -5.75 0.57
C HIS A 85 -8.47 -6.52 -0.43
N LEU A 86 -8.65 -6.21 -1.73
CA LEU A 86 -7.87 -6.83 -2.80
C LEU A 86 -6.41 -6.36 -2.81
N MET A 87 -6.15 -5.18 -2.24
CA MET A 87 -4.82 -4.59 -2.03
C MET A 87 -4.50 -4.52 -0.54
N LYS A 88 -4.49 -5.66 0.15
CA LYS A 88 -3.84 -5.73 1.46
C LYS A 88 -2.33 -5.66 1.19
N SER A 89 -1.73 -4.49 1.39
CA SER A 89 -0.27 -4.42 1.53
C SER A 89 0.08 -5.39 2.64
N GLY A 90 0.90 -6.41 2.34
CA GLY A 90 1.29 -7.42 3.32
C GLY A 90 1.91 -6.79 4.57
N ASP A 91 2.08 -7.58 5.62
CA ASP A 91 2.83 -7.11 6.78
C ASP A 91 4.25 -6.72 6.31
N PRO A 92 4.80 -5.59 6.80
CA PRO A 92 6.12 -5.14 6.38
C PRO A 92 7.19 -6.10 6.90
N LYS A 93 8.31 -6.20 6.18
CA LYS A 93 9.45 -7.07 6.57
C LYS A 93 10.00 -6.70 7.95
N VAL A 94 10.11 -5.40 8.22
CA VAL A 94 10.55 -4.83 9.50
C VAL A 94 9.44 -4.00 10.13
N VAL A 95 9.18 -4.20 11.42
CA VAL A 95 8.27 -3.38 12.22
C VAL A 95 9.06 -2.71 13.35
N ILE A 96 9.07 -1.38 13.33
CA ILE A 96 9.60 -0.56 14.42
C ILE A 96 8.54 -0.46 15.52
N ILE A 97 8.93 -0.81 16.73
CA ILE A 97 8.09 -0.74 17.92
C ILE A 97 8.58 0.41 18.77
N LEU A 98 7.70 1.40 18.94
CA LEU A 98 7.94 2.54 19.81
C LEU A 98 6.92 2.51 20.95
N ALA A 99 7.41 2.43 22.17
CA ALA A 99 6.59 2.70 23.34
C ALA A 99 6.64 4.20 23.68
N ALA A 100 5.49 4.85 23.56
CA ALA A 100 5.28 6.21 24.02
C ALA A 100 4.53 6.17 25.35
N ASN A 101 4.82 7.10 26.26
CA ASN A 101 4.11 7.21 27.54
C ASN A 101 3.63 8.65 27.68
N GLU A 102 2.33 8.87 27.62
CA GLU A 102 1.71 10.20 27.69
C GLU A 102 1.76 10.81 29.09
N GLY A 103 1.80 9.98 30.15
CA GLY A 103 1.65 10.40 31.55
C GLY A 103 2.95 10.63 32.33
N GLY A 104 4.07 10.04 31.88
CA GLY A 104 5.34 10.06 32.60
C GLY A 104 5.60 8.75 33.36
N GLY A 105 6.79 8.63 33.94
CA GLY A 105 7.23 7.40 34.60
C GLY A 105 6.76 7.31 36.05
N VAL A 106 7.04 6.17 36.69
CA VAL A 106 6.66 5.92 38.10
C VAL A 106 7.18 6.99 39.06
N PHE A 107 8.36 7.56 38.77
CA PHE A 107 9.02 8.55 39.62
C PHE A 107 8.74 10.00 39.30
N LYS A 108 8.34 10.31 38.06
CA LYS A 108 8.31 11.67 37.57
C LYS A 108 7.22 11.85 36.53
N TRP A 109 6.39 12.87 36.75
CA TRP A 109 5.47 13.37 35.76
C TRP A 109 6.20 13.92 34.53
N LYS A 110 5.59 13.73 33.37
CA LYS A 110 6.14 14.17 32.09
C LYS A 110 6.19 15.71 32.03
N GLY A 111 7.34 16.26 31.65
CA GLY A 111 7.52 17.71 31.49
C GLY A 111 7.36 18.21 30.04
N PRO A 112 7.29 19.54 29.83
CA PRO A 112 7.30 20.18 28.50
C PRO A 112 8.42 19.69 27.57
N GLN A 113 9.62 19.54 28.12
CA GLN A 113 10.76 19.05 27.36
C GLN A 113 10.58 17.59 26.93
N ASP A 114 10.05 16.75 27.82
CA ASP A 114 9.82 15.33 27.57
C ASP A 114 8.78 15.12 26.45
N TRP A 115 7.71 15.94 26.42
CA TRP A 115 6.74 15.95 25.30
C TRP A 115 7.35 16.43 23.98
N SER A 116 8.26 17.42 24.04
CA SER A 116 8.95 17.91 22.84
C SER A 116 9.87 16.85 22.24
N VAL A 117 10.65 16.17 23.10
CA VAL A 117 11.53 15.05 22.72
C VAL A 117 10.72 13.88 22.17
N GLU A 118 9.59 13.55 22.79
CA GLU A 118 8.68 12.51 22.28
C GLU A 118 8.18 12.83 20.87
N ARG A 119 7.66 14.03 20.65
CA ARG A 119 7.12 14.43 19.35
C ARG A 119 8.19 14.39 18.25
N SER A 120 9.38 14.88 18.55
CA SER A 120 10.50 14.89 17.61
C SER A 120 11.02 13.47 17.33
N SER A 121 11.10 12.62 18.34
CA SER A 121 11.51 11.20 18.21
C SER A 121 10.51 10.38 17.40
N ILE A 122 9.20 10.54 17.67
CA ILE A 122 8.12 9.92 16.88
C ILE A 122 8.23 10.35 15.43
N THR A 123 8.45 11.65 15.17
CA THR A 123 8.56 12.18 13.81
C THR A 123 9.77 11.60 13.09
N ASN A 124 10.92 11.49 13.76
CA ASN A 124 12.14 10.88 13.22
C ASN A 124 11.89 9.42 12.78
N LYS A 125 11.36 8.58 13.68
CA LYS A 125 11.07 7.16 13.39
C LYS A 125 9.99 6.99 12.32
N LYS A 126 8.95 7.82 12.36
CA LYS A 126 7.88 7.82 11.35
C LYS A 126 8.41 8.16 9.96
N ASN A 127 9.29 9.15 9.85
CA ASN A 127 9.90 9.52 8.58
C ASN A 127 10.81 8.42 8.04
N TYR A 128 11.59 7.77 8.91
CA TYR A 128 12.42 6.63 8.53
C TYR A 128 11.58 5.44 8.05
N ALA A 129 10.57 5.04 8.83
CA ALA A 129 9.67 3.95 8.47
C ALA A 129 8.94 4.22 7.14
N LYS A 130 8.44 5.45 6.94
CA LYS A 130 7.78 5.84 5.69
C LYS A 130 8.72 5.81 4.49
N ARG A 131 9.98 6.21 4.67
CA ARG A 131 10.99 6.24 3.59
C ARG A 131 11.30 4.84 3.08
N HIS A 132 11.41 3.87 3.98
CA HIS A 132 11.87 2.52 3.67
C HIS A 132 10.74 1.49 3.56
N GLY A 133 9.48 1.90 3.81
CA GLY A 133 8.34 0.99 3.78
C GLY A 133 8.22 0.08 5.01
N TYR A 134 8.88 0.43 6.12
CA TYR A 134 8.78 -0.30 7.37
C TYR A 134 7.48 0.00 8.11
N GLY A 135 7.03 -0.95 8.94
CA GLY A 135 5.95 -0.75 9.88
C GLY A 135 6.41 0.13 11.04
N LEU A 136 5.51 0.97 11.56
CA LEU A 136 5.71 1.66 12.83
C LEU A 136 4.50 1.44 13.72
N THR A 137 4.69 0.77 14.84
CA THR A 137 3.66 0.64 15.87
C THR A 137 4.03 1.50 17.08
N ILE A 138 3.20 2.49 17.36
CA ILE A 138 3.30 3.30 18.58
C ILE A 138 2.35 2.70 19.60
N LYS A 139 2.87 2.23 20.72
CA LYS A 139 2.07 1.67 21.82
C LYS A 139 2.16 2.58 23.02
N ASP A 140 1.01 2.86 23.60
CA ASP A 140 0.92 3.64 24.82
C ASP A 140 1.28 2.77 26.04
N MET A 141 2.25 3.24 26.81
CA MET A 141 2.70 2.70 28.08
C MET A 141 2.09 3.47 29.27
N THR A 142 0.79 3.78 29.20
CA THR A 142 0.07 4.30 30.35
C THR A 142 0.22 3.38 31.55
N THR A 143 0.38 3.97 32.74
CA THR A 143 0.72 3.24 33.96
C THR A 143 -0.32 2.19 34.30
N LYS A 144 0.00 0.92 34.03
CA LYS A 144 -0.83 -0.22 34.43
C LYS A 144 -0.44 -0.66 35.84
N LYS A 145 -1.43 -1.06 36.64
CA LYS A 145 -1.21 -1.57 38.01
C LYS A 145 -0.18 -2.71 38.09
N ARG A 146 -0.04 -3.52 37.03
CA ARG A 146 0.96 -4.60 36.95
C ARG A 146 2.40 -4.07 36.91
N TYR A 147 2.62 -2.93 36.25
CA TYR A 147 3.92 -2.32 35.99
C TYR A 147 4.14 -1.02 36.78
N SER A 148 3.30 -0.75 37.77
CA SER A 148 3.35 0.49 38.56
C SER A 148 4.58 0.61 39.48
N HIS A 149 5.44 -0.41 39.51
CA HIS A 149 6.69 -0.38 40.26
C HIS A 149 7.84 -0.13 39.29
N GLU A 150 8.77 0.76 39.67
CA GLU A 150 9.93 1.17 38.87
C GLU A 150 10.66 0.03 38.15
N TRP A 151 10.92 -1.08 38.85
CA TRP A 151 11.68 -2.21 38.33
C TRP A 151 10.85 -3.11 37.41
N ARG A 152 9.52 -2.93 37.37
CA ARG A 152 8.61 -3.63 36.46
C ARG A 152 8.29 -2.81 35.21
N GLU A 153 8.37 -1.49 35.27
CA GLU A 153 8.04 -0.60 34.15
C GLU A 153 8.80 -1.00 32.87
N SER A 154 10.10 -1.27 32.99
CA SER A 154 10.93 -1.70 31.85
C SER A 154 10.57 -3.07 31.29
N TRP A 155 9.90 -3.94 32.05
CA TRP A 155 9.48 -5.27 31.58
C TRP A 155 8.20 -5.23 30.74
N GLU A 156 7.46 -4.12 30.73
CA GLU A 156 6.28 -3.95 29.88
C GLU A 156 6.63 -4.09 28.38
N LYS A 157 7.88 -3.78 28.01
CA LYS A 157 8.43 -3.95 26.66
C LYS A 157 8.17 -5.35 26.09
N VAL A 158 8.32 -6.41 26.91
CA VAL A 158 8.12 -7.80 26.48
C VAL A 158 6.66 -8.10 26.11
N ASP A 159 5.72 -7.56 26.89
CA ASP A 159 4.29 -7.73 26.61
C ASP A 159 3.85 -6.93 25.38
N ILE A 160 4.46 -5.76 25.16
CA ILE A 160 4.26 -4.95 23.95
C ILE A 160 4.82 -5.66 22.73
N LEU A 161 6.02 -6.23 22.81
CA LEU A 161 6.64 -6.99 21.73
C LEU A 161 5.76 -8.17 21.31
N LYS A 162 5.24 -8.94 22.28
CA LYS A 162 4.26 -10.02 22.01
C LYS A 162 2.99 -9.52 21.34
N GLN A 163 2.51 -8.32 21.69
CA GLN A 163 1.34 -7.73 21.04
C GLN A 163 1.65 -7.30 19.60
N ALA A 164 2.83 -6.74 19.34
CA ALA A 164 3.27 -6.38 18.00
C ALA A 164 3.42 -7.61 17.11
N MET A 165 4.03 -8.70 17.62
CA MET A 165 4.14 -9.97 16.90
C MET A 165 2.78 -10.59 16.55
N ARG A 166 1.78 -10.45 17.42
CA ARG A 166 0.40 -10.88 17.11
C ARG A 166 -0.29 -9.99 16.09
N GLN A 167 0.05 -8.70 16.07
CA GLN A 167 -0.52 -7.73 15.15
C GLN A 167 0.04 -7.90 13.74
N PHE A 168 1.31 -8.30 13.61
CA PHE A 168 2.01 -8.48 12.35
C PHE A 168 2.61 -9.91 12.25
N PRO A 169 1.77 -10.95 12.10
CA PRO A 169 2.23 -12.34 12.15
C PRO A 169 3.11 -12.78 10.97
N GLN A 170 3.22 -11.99 9.90
CA GLN A 170 4.07 -12.29 8.74
C GLN A 170 5.36 -11.44 8.68
N THR A 171 5.57 -10.55 9.65
CA THR A 171 6.80 -9.74 9.75
C THR A 171 7.97 -10.62 10.20
N GLU A 172 9.14 -10.38 9.62
CA GLU A 172 10.38 -11.10 9.91
C GLU A 172 11.11 -10.49 11.11
N TRP A 173 11.28 -9.16 11.11
CA TRP A 173 12.05 -8.44 12.11
C TRP A 173 11.20 -7.44 12.90
N PHE A 174 11.36 -7.47 14.22
CA PHE A 174 10.76 -6.50 15.13
C PHE A 174 11.88 -5.70 15.79
N TRP A 175 11.90 -4.41 15.54
CA TRP A 175 12.94 -3.52 16.06
C TRP A 175 12.38 -2.66 17.18
N TRP A 176 12.80 -2.92 18.41
CA TRP A 176 12.45 -2.10 19.55
C TRP A 176 13.27 -0.81 19.54
N LEU A 177 12.61 0.34 19.63
CA LEU A 177 13.26 1.63 19.81
C LEU A 177 12.64 2.43 20.95
N ASP A 178 13.48 2.80 21.92
CA ASP A 178 13.06 3.66 23.02
C ASP A 178 12.76 5.08 22.54
N LEU A 179 11.93 5.77 23.33
CA LEU A 179 11.51 7.15 23.06
C LEU A 179 12.70 8.11 22.91
N HIS A 180 13.77 7.91 23.66
CA HIS A 180 14.93 8.79 23.67
C HIS A 180 16.02 8.42 22.65
N THR A 181 15.77 7.44 21.78
CA THR A 181 16.69 7.09 20.68
C THR A 181 16.39 7.91 19.43
N TYR A 182 17.39 8.17 18.60
CA TYR A 182 17.23 8.84 17.31
C TYR A 182 17.94 8.08 16.20
N ILE A 183 17.28 7.98 15.05
CA ILE A 183 17.88 7.46 13.83
C ILE A 183 18.59 8.63 13.15
N MET A 184 19.92 8.61 13.22
CA MET A 184 20.77 9.70 12.73
C MET A 184 21.08 9.57 11.23
N GLU A 185 21.11 8.34 10.71
CA GLU A 185 21.36 8.03 9.31
C GLU A 185 20.07 7.57 8.60
N PRO A 186 19.18 8.50 8.21
CA PRO A 186 17.87 8.13 7.68
C PRO A 186 17.93 7.51 6.28
N HIS A 187 19.08 7.58 5.60
CA HIS A 187 19.26 7.13 4.23
C HIS A 187 19.62 5.64 4.13
N LEU A 188 20.18 5.06 5.20
CA LEU A 188 20.61 3.67 5.21
C LEU A 188 19.41 2.73 5.37
N LEU A 189 19.39 1.67 4.56
CA LEU A 189 18.47 0.54 4.66
C LEU A 189 19.04 -0.49 5.63
N LEU A 190 18.22 -1.02 6.54
CA LEU A 190 18.67 -2.01 7.53
C LEU A 190 19.11 -3.32 6.87
N GLU A 191 18.39 -3.75 5.83
CA GLU A 191 18.68 -4.96 5.06
C GLU A 191 20.07 -4.92 4.46
N GLU A 192 20.32 -3.92 3.62
CA GLU A 192 21.60 -3.73 2.93
C GLU A 192 22.75 -3.51 3.92
N HIS A 193 22.50 -2.74 4.98
CA HIS A 193 23.55 -2.38 5.93
C HIS A 193 23.95 -3.54 6.84
N PHE A 194 23.00 -4.38 7.25
CA PHE A 194 23.22 -5.31 8.36
C PHE A 194 22.39 -6.60 8.29
N LEU A 195 21.07 -6.55 8.04
CA LEU A 195 20.22 -7.75 8.16
C LEU A 195 20.48 -8.80 7.08
N ASP A 196 21.00 -8.42 5.90
CA ASP A 196 21.36 -9.38 4.85
C ASP A 196 22.75 -10.02 5.08
N HIS A 197 23.54 -9.49 6.02
CA HIS A 197 24.93 -9.90 6.29
C HIS A 197 25.20 -10.18 7.79
N LEU A 198 24.19 -10.71 8.51
CA LEU A 198 24.21 -10.85 9.97
C LEU A 198 25.43 -11.60 10.52
N ASP A 199 25.82 -12.72 9.90
CA ASP A 199 26.92 -13.54 10.42
C ASP A 199 28.28 -12.84 10.35
N ASN A 200 28.45 -11.86 9.47
CA ASN A 200 29.67 -11.06 9.38
C ASN A 200 29.60 -9.81 10.26
N ALA A 201 28.41 -9.26 10.46
CA ALA A 201 28.24 -8.00 11.17
C ALA A 201 27.95 -8.17 12.67
N THR A 202 27.72 -9.41 13.15
CA THR A 202 27.50 -9.73 14.56
C THR A 202 28.58 -10.67 15.09
N TYR A 203 28.90 -10.53 16.37
CA TYR A 203 29.61 -11.56 17.12
C TYR A 203 28.62 -12.30 18.01
N ARG A 204 28.83 -13.61 18.15
CA ARG A 204 28.03 -14.48 19.02
C ARG A 204 28.74 -14.80 20.33
N THR A 205 30.02 -14.45 20.44
CA THR A 205 30.88 -14.68 21.60
C THR A 205 31.28 -13.36 22.25
N LEU A 206 31.63 -13.40 23.54
CA LEU A 206 32.14 -12.24 24.29
C LEU A 206 33.66 -12.07 24.13
N GLU A 207 34.24 -12.49 23.01
CA GLU A 207 35.68 -12.41 22.77
C GLU A 207 36.13 -11.02 22.32
N GLU A 208 35.27 -10.30 21.58
CA GLU A 208 35.60 -8.99 21.01
C GLU A 208 35.37 -7.83 21.99
N PHE A 209 34.23 -7.80 22.68
CA PHE A 209 33.91 -6.75 23.64
C PHE A 209 33.33 -7.32 24.95
N ASN A 210 34.14 -7.34 25.99
CA ASN A 210 33.79 -7.87 27.31
C ASN A 210 34.42 -7.04 28.44
N PRO A 211 33.93 -5.81 28.67
CA PRO A 211 34.51 -4.90 29.67
C PRO A 211 34.44 -5.45 31.11
N LEU A 212 33.55 -6.41 31.37
CA LEU A 212 33.36 -7.03 32.68
C LEU A 212 34.18 -8.32 32.87
N ASN A 213 34.96 -8.74 31.87
CA ASN A 213 35.75 -9.99 31.89
C ASN A 213 34.92 -11.21 32.32
N ILE A 214 33.70 -11.33 31.81
CA ILE A 214 32.83 -12.47 32.07
C ILE A 214 33.44 -13.72 31.42
N PRO A 215 33.46 -14.88 32.09
CA PRO A 215 33.92 -16.12 31.49
C PRO A 215 33.19 -16.43 30.18
N THR A 216 33.95 -16.71 29.11
CA THR A 216 33.41 -16.91 27.75
C THR A 216 33.09 -18.37 27.44
N GLU A 217 33.67 -19.32 28.18
CA GLU A 217 33.44 -20.75 28.00
C GLU A 217 32.08 -21.17 28.56
N LEU A 218 31.10 -21.32 27.67
CA LEU A 218 29.78 -21.85 28.00
C LEU A 218 29.67 -23.31 27.52
N PRO A 219 29.48 -24.29 28.43
CA PRO A 219 29.27 -25.66 28.00
C PRO A 219 27.92 -25.79 27.28
N TYR A 220 27.85 -26.67 26.27
CA TYR A 220 26.64 -26.99 25.50
C TYR A 220 26.08 -25.87 24.59
N LEU A 221 26.92 -24.91 24.18
CA LEU A 221 26.51 -23.89 23.22
C LEU A 221 26.98 -24.26 21.80
N GLU A 222 26.04 -24.29 20.85
CA GLU A 222 26.32 -24.44 19.43
C GLU A 222 26.12 -23.09 18.73
N TYR A 223 27.14 -22.61 18.03
CA TYR A 223 27.11 -21.31 17.35
C TYR A 223 26.55 -21.38 15.93
N ASP A 224 26.12 -22.56 15.45
CA ASP A 224 25.65 -22.78 14.08
C ASP A 224 24.13 -22.51 13.90
N SER A 225 23.41 -22.19 14.97
CA SER A 225 21.97 -21.88 14.91
C SER A 225 21.69 -20.57 14.16
N PRO A 226 20.47 -20.34 13.62
CA PRO A 226 20.11 -19.02 13.10
C PRO A 226 20.04 -17.97 14.22
N ILE A 227 20.26 -16.70 13.87
CA ILE A 227 20.17 -15.58 14.82
C ILE A 227 18.69 -15.19 15.00
N ASP A 228 18.16 -15.39 16.20
CA ASP A 228 16.77 -15.04 16.54
C ASP A 228 16.63 -13.66 17.21
N MET A 229 17.72 -13.15 17.80
CA MET A 229 17.72 -11.90 18.55
C MET A 229 19.08 -11.22 18.46
N ILE A 230 19.06 -9.91 18.29
CA ILE A 230 20.24 -9.07 18.20
C ILE A 230 20.13 -8.04 19.31
N ILE A 231 21.21 -7.83 20.06
CA ILE A 231 21.23 -6.85 21.15
C ILE A 231 22.40 -5.92 20.86
N THR A 232 22.12 -4.62 20.83
CA THR A 232 23.18 -3.64 20.60
C THR A 232 24.06 -3.49 21.84
N GLN A 233 25.31 -3.09 21.64
CA GLN A 233 26.24 -2.80 22.71
C GLN A 233 26.70 -1.34 22.67
N ASP A 234 26.93 -0.77 23.84
CA ASP A 234 27.55 0.53 24.05
C ASP A 234 28.74 0.41 25.01
N CYS A 235 29.33 1.56 25.40
CA CYS A 235 30.48 1.58 26.30
C CYS A 235 30.23 0.91 27.66
N GLY A 236 28.97 0.76 28.08
CA GLY A 236 28.54 0.14 29.33
C GLY A 236 28.18 -1.34 29.20
N GLY A 237 28.25 -1.94 28.01
CA GLY A 237 27.84 -3.31 27.74
C GLY A 237 26.58 -3.35 26.87
N PHE A 238 25.55 -4.10 27.28
CA PHE A 238 24.34 -4.25 26.47
C PHE A 238 23.39 -3.04 26.58
N ASN A 239 22.83 -2.64 25.44
CA ASN A 239 21.84 -1.59 25.34
C ASN A 239 20.45 -2.17 25.00
N LEU A 240 19.48 -1.94 25.88
CA LEU A 240 18.09 -2.41 25.73
C LEU A 240 17.14 -1.31 25.22
N GLY A 241 17.70 -0.22 24.72
CA GLY A 241 16.97 0.89 24.09
C GLY A 241 16.84 0.74 22.58
N SER A 242 17.69 -0.09 21.96
CA SER A 242 17.63 -0.45 20.54
C SER A 242 18.05 -1.91 20.34
N PHE A 243 17.13 -2.79 19.96
CA PHE A 243 17.40 -4.21 19.72
C PHE A 243 16.31 -4.83 18.83
#